data_AF-A0A4Q2US81-F1
#
_entry.id   AF-A0A4Q2US81-F1
#
_cell.length_a   1.000
_cell.length_b   1.000
_cell.length_c   1.000
_cell.angle_alpha   90.00
_cell.angle_beta   90.00
_cell.angle_gamma   90.00
#
_symmetry.space_group_name_H-M   'P 1'
#
loop_
_entity.id
_entity.type
_entity.pdbx_description
1 polymer ?
#
loop_
_entity_poly.entity_id
_entity_poly.type
_entity_poly.pdbx_seq_one_letter_code
_entity_poly.pdbx_strand_id
1 'polypeptide(L)'
;MASQRPRSVYTEDEMADAILDVTENGLSQNHAAQKHGIPQQSISDRFHGQTALDDQVQPNRHLSRNQEANLASWIFRQESLGYAPSHGQIRACVVALLKQQNKKQVLGRNWVAKFIKRHPKLKTKPGRRQEANRFNSFTPKAVH
;
A
#
# COMPACT_ATOMS: atom_id res chain seq x y z
N MET A 1 -11.50 -1.54 23.38
CA MET A 1 -11.01 -2.92 23.18
C MET A 1 -10.70 -3.10 21.71
N ALA A 2 -9.45 -3.41 21.34
CA ALA A 2 -9.07 -3.60 19.94
C ALA A 2 -9.48 -5.01 19.51
N SER A 3 -10.60 -5.14 18.79
CA SER A 3 -10.99 -6.40 18.15
C SER A 3 -9.94 -6.73 17.09
N GLN A 4 -8.93 -7.52 17.47
CA GLN A 4 -8.07 -8.19 16.52
C GLN A 4 -8.92 -9.26 15.84
N ARG A 5 -9.51 -8.90 14.69
CA ARG A 5 -10.12 -9.90 13.79
C ARG A 5 -9.03 -10.93 13.44
N PRO A 6 -9.35 -12.24 13.46
CA PRO A 6 -8.38 -13.27 13.13
C PRO A 6 -7.73 -12.95 11.79
N ARG A 7 -6.40 -13.11 11.74
CA ARG A 7 -5.61 -12.92 10.54
C ARG A 7 -6.22 -13.81 9.46
N SER A 8 -6.58 -13.22 8.31
CA SER A 8 -7.17 -13.96 7.19
C SER A 8 -6.35 -15.22 6.94
N VAL A 9 -7.00 -16.38 7.01
CA VAL A 9 -6.36 -17.69 6.75
C VAL A 9 -6.10 -17.86 5.25
N TYR A 10 -6.79 -17.08 4.42
CA TYR A 10 -6.69 -17.08 2.97
C TYR A 10 -5.89 -15.89 2.45
N THR A 11 -5.22 -16.11 1.32
CA THR A 11 -4.46 -15.15 0.53
C THR A 11 -5.37 -14.33 -0.39
N GLU A 12 -4.87 -13.20 -0.88
CA GLU A 12 -5.62 -12.37 -1.83
C GLU A 12 -5.80 -13.07 -3.19
N ASP A 13 -4.83 -13.91 -3.58
CA ASP A 13 -4.90 -14.70 -4.81
C ASP A 13 -6.01 -15.74 -4.73
N GLU A 14 -6.14 -16.47 -3.62
CA GLU A 14 -7.26 -17.41 -3.38
C GLU A 14 -8.62 -16.67 -3.39
N MET A 15 -8.67 -15.44 -2.89
CA MET A 15 -9.88 -14.62 -2.96
C MET A 15 -10.21 -14.22 -4.40
N ALA A 16 -9.21 -13.89 -5.22
CA ALA A 16 -9.41 -13.58 -6.63
C ALA A 16 -9.92 -14.80 -7.41
N ASP A 17 -9.34 -15.97 -7.17
CA ASP A 17 -9.79 -17.24 -7.76
C ASP A 17 -11.23 -17.58 -7.33
N ALA A 18 -11.58 -17.35 -6.06
CA ALA A 18 -12.94 -17.56 -5.58
C ALA A 18 -13.96 -16.61 -6.21
N ILE A 19 -13.61 -15.35 -6.45
CA ILE A 19 -14.48 -14.40 -7.16
C ILE A 19 -14.64 -14.83 -8.62
N LEU A 20 -13.54 -15.21 -9.27
CA LEU A 20 -13.55 -15.70 -10.66
C LEU A 20 -14.47 -16.90 -10.83
N ASP A 21 -14.41 -17.84 -9.88
CA ASP A 21 -15.28 -19.01 -9.85
C ASP A 21 -16.78 -18.66 -9.76
N VAL A 22 -17.12 -17.59 -9.03
CA VAL A 22 -18.50 -17.11 -8.92
C VAL A 22 -18.94 -16.37 -10.19
N THR A 23 -18.07 -15.58 -10.81
CA THR A 23 -18.43 -14.73 -11.95
C THR A 23 -18.34 -15.43 -13.30
N GLU A 24 -17.31 -16.26 -13.51
CA GLU A 24 -17.03 -16.91 -14.80
C GLU A 24 -17.43 -18.38 -14.82
N ASN A 25 -17.16 -19.11 -13.73
CA ASN A 25 -17.49 -20.54 -13.64
C ASN A 25 -18.91 -20.81 -13.11
N GLY A 26 -19.67 -19.76 -12.78
CA GLY A 26 -21.06 -19.85 -12.35
C GLY A 26 -21.29 -20.55 -11.01
N LEU A 27 -20.24 -20.69 -10.18
CA LEU A 27 -20.35 -21.31 -8.87
C LEU A 27 -21.13 -20.41 -7.91
N SER A 28 -21.90 -21.02 -7.00
CA SER A 28 -22.49 -20.26 -5.89
C SER A 28 -21.39 -19.79 -4.94
N GLN A 29 -21.60 -18.67 -4.26
CA GLN A 29 -20.63 -18.14 -3.28
C GLN A 29 -20.28 -19.16 -2.19
N ASN A 30 -21.24 -20.00 -1.78
CA ASN A 30 -21.02 -21.08 -0.81
C ASN A 30 -20.11 -22.19 -1.39
N HIS A 31 -20.25 -22.51 -2.67
CA HIS A 31 -19.44 -23.54 -3.30
C HIS A 31 -18.01 -23.04 -3.55
N ALA A 32 -17.86 -21.80 -4.02
CA ALA A 32 -16.56 -21.15 -4.14
C ALA A 32 -15.84 -21.01 -2.78
N ALA A 33 -16.59 -20.63 -1.73
CA ALA A 33 -16.09 -20.58 -0.35
C ALA A 33 -15.50 -21.91 0.12
N GLN A 34 -16.22 -23.02 -0.11
CA GLN A 34 -15.74 -24.35 0.27
C GLN A 34 -14.52 -24.78 -0.54
N LYS A 35 -14.53 -24.51 -1.86
CA LYS A 35 -13.44 -24.89 -2.77
C LYS A 35 -12.11 -24.22 -2.40
N HIS A 36 -12.16 -22.94 -2.03
CA HIS A 36 -10.97 -22.14 -1.72
C HIS A 36 -10.68 -22.00 -0.22
N GLY A 37 -11.49 -22.62 0.64
CA GLY A 37 -11.32 -22.51 2.10
C GLY A 37 -11.57 -21.10 2.65
N ILE A 38 -12.34 -20.28 1.95
CA ILE A 38 -12.61 -18.88 2.29
C ILE A 38 -14.01 -18.79 2.93
N PRO A 39 -14.19 -18.05 4.03
CA PRO A 39 -15.53 -17.78 4.54
C PRO A 39 -16.40 -17.11 3.47
N GLN A 40 -17.59 -17.65 3.20
CA GLN A 40 -18.50 -17.06 2.20
C GLN A 40 -18.81 -15.59 2.48
N GLN A 41 -18.85 -15.21 3.76
CA GLN A 41 -19.06 -13.82 4.17
C GLN A 41 -17.99 -12.88 3.61
N SER A 42 -16.73 -13.34 3.52
CA SER A 42 -15.64 -12.56 2.93
C SER A 42 -15.77 -12.40 1.42
N ILE A 43 -16.27 -13.42 0.71
CA ILE A 43 -16.59 -13.31 -0.73
C ILE A 43 -17.76 -12.33 -0.92
N SER A 44 -18.80 -12.43 -0.09
CA SER A 44 -19.92 -11.49 -0.11
C SER A 44 -19.46 -10.05 0.15
N ASP A 45 -18.62 -9.81 1.16
CA ASP A 45 -18.06 -8.48 1.46
C ASP A 45 -17.34 -7.87 0.25
N ARG A 46 -16.64 -8.70 -0.54
CA ARG A 46 -15.98 -8.27 -1.79
C ARG A 46 -16.97 -7.83 -2.86
N PHE A 47 -18.05 -8.58 -3.06
CA PHE A 47 -19.13 -8.18 -3.97
C PHE A 47 -19.83 -6.89 -3.51
N HIS A 48 -19.87 -6.62 -2.20
CA HIS A 48 -20.37 -5.37 -1.63
C HIS A 48 -19.33 -4.22 -1.66
N GLY A 49 -18.19 -4.42 -2.32
CA GLY A 49 -17.18 -3.40 -2.54
C GLY A 49 -16.19 -3.20 -1.39
N GLN A 50 -16.16 -4.10 -0.39
CA GLN A 50 -15.08 -4.09 0.59
C GLN A 50 -13.79 -4.60 -0.04
N THR A 51 -12.69 -3.87 0.15
CA THR A 51 -11.35 -4.30 -0.30
C THR A 51 -10.62 -5.06 0.81
N ALA A 52 -9.51 -5.70 0.46
CA ALA A 52 -8.66 -6.44 1.39
C ALA A 52 -8.27 -5.57 2.58
N LEU A 53 -8.14 -6.15 3.77
CA LEU A 53 -7.73 -5.40 4.97
C LEU A 53 -6.41 -4.65 4.78
N ASP A 54 -5.50 -5.19 3.97
CA ASP A 54 -4.22 -4.55 3.67
C ASP A 54 -4.33 -3.43 2.62
N ASP A 55 -5.41 -3.42 1.82
CA ASP A 55 -5.77 -2.32 0.90
C ASP A 55 -6.72 -1.30 1.51
N GLN A 56 -7.37 -1.63 2.62
CA GLN A 56 -8.18 -0.68 3.38
C GLN A 56 -7.29 0.37 4.04
N VAL A 57 -7.62 1.65 3.78
CA VAL A 57 -6.98 2.76 4.48
C VAL A 57 -7.61 2.89 5.85
N GLN A 58 -6.82 2.63 6.89
CA GLN A 58 -7.31 2.81 8.26
C GLN A 58 -7.62 4.29 8.54
N PRO A 59 -8.59 4.62 9.41
CA PRO A 59 -9.05 6.00 9.65
C PRO A 59 -7.93 7.01 9.98
N ASN A 60 -6.86 6.54 10.62
CA ASN A 60 -5.72 7.37 11.04
C ASN A 60 -4.49 7.25 10.11
N ARG A 61 -4.63 6.61 8.95
CA ARG A 61 -3.57 6.47 7.93
C ARG A 61 -3.99 7.17 6.65
N HIS A 62 -2.98 7.64 5.91
CA HIS A 62 -3.18 8.24 4.59
C HIS A 62 -3.06 7.21 3.48
N LEU A 63 -2.31 6.13 3.73
CA LEU A 63 -2.05 5.05 2.79
C LEU A 63 -2.50 3.71 3.40
N SER A 64 -2.90 2.79 2.53
CA SER A 64 -3.13 1.39 2.90
C SER A 64 -1.81 0.71 3.25
N ARG A 65 -1.85 -0.47 3.85
CA ARG A 65 -0.62 -1.22 4.17
C ARG A 65 0.12 -1.64 2.92
N ASN A 66 -0.60 -2.06 1.87
CA ASN A 66 -0.01 -2.39 0.58
C ASN A 66 0.63 -1.17 -0.09
N GLN A 67 -0.02 0.00 -0.02
CA GLN A 67 0.58 1.25 -0.51
C GLN A 67 1.85 1.63 0.26
N GLU A 68 1.85 1.49 1.58
CA GLU A 68 3.05 1.71 2.40
C GLU A 68 4.17 0.70 2.07
N ALA A 69 3.82 -0.57 1.85
CA ALA A 69 4.76 -1.61 1.45
C ALA A 69 5.36 -1.36 0.06
N ASN A 70 4.54 -0.99 -0.92
CA ASN A 70 4.99 -0.63 -2.26
C ASN A 70 5.90 0.60 -2.25
N LEU A 71 5.58 1.60 -1.44
CA LEU A 71 6.43 2.77 -1.24
C LEU A 71 7.79 2.37 -0.61
N ALA A 72 7.79 1.49 0.40
CA ALA A 72 9.03 1.00 0.99
C ALA A 72 9.86 0.20 -0.02
N SER A 73 9.25 -0.69 -0.79
CA SER A 73 9.91 -1.45 -1.87
C SER A 73 10.49 -0.54 -2.95
N TRP A 74 9.76 0.53 -3.32
CA TRP A 74 10.28 1.55 -4.23
C TRP A 74 11.51 2.25 -3.64
N ILE A 75 11.50 2.63 -2.36
CA ILE A 75 12.67 3.22 -1.68
C ILE A 75 13.86 2.25 -1.71
N PHE A 76 13.67 0.98 -1.37
CA PHE A 76 14.75 -0.01 -1.44
C PHE A 76 15.31 -0.19 -2.85
N ARG A 77 14.44 -0.17 -3.86
CA ARG A 77 14.86 -0.23 -5.26
C ARG A 77 15.64 1.02 -5.68
N GLN A 78 15.29 2.20 -5.16
CA GLN A 78 16.10 3.40 -5.38
C GLN A 78 17.48 3.23 -4.71
N GLU A 79 17.53 2.74 -3.47
CA GLU A 79 18.79 2.54 -2.75
C GLU A 79 19.70 1.52 -3.43
N SER A 80 19.16 0.44 -3.99
CA SER A 80 19.96 -0.55 -4.73
C SER A 80 20.57 0.02 -6.01
N LEU A 81 19.92 1.03 -6.59
CA LEU A 81 20.43 1.80 -7.73
C LEU A 81 21.39 2.92 -7.31
N GLY A 82 21.72 3.04 -6.02
CA GLY A 82 22.59 4.08 -5.47
C GLY A 82 21.89 5.41 -5.20
N TYR A 83 20.56 5.46 -5.26
CA TYR A 83 19.76 6.65 -5.02
C TYR A 83 19.02 6.55 -3.68
N ALA A 84 19.39 7.37 -2.69
CA ALA A 84 18.63 7.47 -1.44
C ALA A 84 17.66 8.66 -1.51
N PRO A 85 16.35 8.44 -1.67
CA PRO A 85 15.39 9.55 -1.75
C PRO A 85 15.30 10.30 -0.42
N SER A 86 15.31 11.63 -0.48
CA SER A 86 15.19 12.49 0.69
C SER A 86 13.78 12.47 1.27
N HIS A 87 13.63 12.93 2.53
CA HIS A 87 12.29 13.09 3.13
C HIS A 87 11.35 13.96 2.30
N GLY A 88 11.88 15.00 1.63
CA GLY A 88 11.10 15.88 0.76
C GLY A 88 10.63 15.16 -0.51
N GLN A 89 11.50 14.35 -1.12
CA GLN A 89 11.16 13.55 -2.31
C GLN A 89 10.13 12.47 -1.99
N ILE A 90 10.32 11.73 -0.88
CA ILE A 90 9.33 10.75 -0.41
C ILE A 90 7.97 11.45 -0.23
N ARG A 91 7.95 12.62 0.43
CA ARG A 91 6.71 13.40 0.60
C ARG A 91 6.09 13.79 -0.73
N ALA A 92 6.86 14.30 -1.69
CA ALA A 92 6.36 14.70 -3.01
C ALA A 92 5.74 13.51 -3.77
N CYS A 93 6.40 12.34 -3.75
CA CYS A 93 5.87 11.12 -4.33
C CYS A 93 4.54 10.70 -3.69
N VAL A 94 4.44 10.73 -2.36
CA VAL A 94 3.18 10.39 -1.67
C VAL A 94 2.07 11.40 -1.99
N VAL A 95 2.38 12.70 -2.06
CA VAL A 95 1.39 13.71 -2.48
C VAL A 95 0.90 13.44 -3.91
N ALA A 96 1.80 13.10 -4.84
CA ALA A 96 1.42 12.78 -6.21
C ALA A 96 0.52 11.53 -6.27
N LEU A 97 0.85 10.49 -5.51
CA LEU A 97 0.06 9.26 -5.43
C LEU A 97 -1.33 9.51 -4.82
N LEU A 98 -1.44 10.37 -3.80
CA LEU A 98 -2.73 10.76 -3.22
C LEU A 98 -3.58 11.61 -4.17
N LYS A 99 -2.95 12.50 -4.95
CA LYS A 99 -3.65 13.27 -6.00
C LYS A 99 -4.24 12.35 -7.07
N GLN A 100 -3.50 11.33 -7.50
CA GLN A 100 -4.00 10.33 -8.46
C GLN A 100 -5.22 9.57 -7.94
N GLN A 101 -5.30 9.33 -6.62
CA GLN A 101 -6.45 8.69 -5.98
C GLN A 101 -7.62 9.64 -5.72
N ASN A 102 -7.56 10.88 -6.23
CA ASN A 102 -8.53 11.95 -5.98
C ASN A 102 -8.79 12.22 -4.48
N LYS A 103 -7.84 11.86 -3.62
CA LYS A 103 -7.93 12.07 -2.17
C LYS A 103 -7.40 13.46 -1.85
N LYS A 104 -8.29 14.36 -1.42
CA LYS A 104 -7.94 15.72 -0.93
C LYS A 104 -7.31 15.67 0.47
N GLN A 105 -6.35 14.79 0.71
CA GLN A 105 -5.75 14.59 2.03
C GLN A 105 -4.39 15.28 2.12
N VAL A 106 -4.28 16.24 3.04
CA VAL A 106 -3.01 16.93 3.32
C VAL A 106 -2.15 16.05 4.21
N LEU A 107 -0.94 15.70 3.77
CA LEU A 107 0.02 14.97 4.59
C LEU A 107 0.54 15.85 5.73
N GLY A 108 0.47 15.39 6.98
CA GLY A 108 1.08 16.10 8.11
C GLY A 108 2.61 16.22 7.98
N ARG A 109 3.22 17.25 8.59
CA ARG A 109 4.69 17.50 8.56
C ARG A 109 5.51 16.28 9.03
N ASN A 110 5.01 15.59 10.05
CA ASN A 110 5.69 14.44 10.67
C ASN A 110 5.37 13.09 9.99
N TRP A 111 4.65 13.09 8.87
CA TRP A 111 4.19 11.85 8.24
C TRP A 111 5.36 10.96 7.80
N VAL A 112 6.37 11.53 7.14
CA VAL A 112 7.54 10.77 6.65
C VAL A 112 8.34 10.18 7.82
N ALA A 113 8.56 10.96 8.88
CA ALA A 113 9.23 10.47 10.09
C ALA A 113 8.46 9.31 10.74
N LYS A 114 7.13 9.42 10.82
CA LYS A 114 6.27 8.35 11.31
C LYS A 114 6.28 7.12 10.38
N PHE A 115 6.33 7.32 9.07
CA PHE A 115 6.45 6.25 8.07
C PHE A 115 7.75 5.47 8.25
N ILE A 116 8.90 6.16 8.33
CA ILE A 116 10.19 5.51 8.58
C ILE A 116 10.19 4.78 9.93
N LYS A 117 9.57 5.36 10.97
CA LYS A 117 9.40 4.68 12.27
C LYS A 117 8.57 3.39 12.17
N ARG A 118 7.58 3.32 11.27
CA ARG A 118 6.78 2.11 11.01
C ARG A 118 7.52 1.05 10.19
N HIS A 119 8.50 1.46 9.38
CA HIS A 119 9.29 0.56 8.53
C HIS A 119 10.75 0.53 8.99
N PRO A 120 11.08 -0.23 10.07
CA PRO A 120 12.43 -0.25 10.63
C PRO A 120 13.50 -0.75 9.63
N LYS A 121 13.09 -1.51 8.60
CA LYS A 121 13.97 -1.90 7.49
C LYS A 121 14.54 -0.69 6.72
N LEU A 122 13.84 0.45 6.71
CA LEU A 122 14.30 1.71 6.12
C LEU A 122 15.25 2.51 7.05
N LYS A 123 15.28 2.17 8.35
CA LYS A 123 16.06 2.91 9.37
C LYS A 123 17.55 2.52 9.36
N THR A 124 17.91 1.41 8.72
CA THR A 124 19.20 0.77 8.95
C THR A 124 20.04 0.63 7.68
N LYS A 125 20.83 1.67 7.39
CA LYS A 125 22.23 1.49 6.96
C LYS A 125 23.09 2.58 7.64
N PRO A 126 23.77 2.27 8.76
CA PRO A 126 24.84 3.12 9.27
C PRO A 126 26.00 3.01 8.28
N GLY A 127 26.07 3.90 7.29
CA GLY A 127 27.18 3.87 6.34
C GLY A 127 27.05 4.67 5.04
N ARG A 128 25.91 5.29 4.73
CA ARG A 128 25.85 6.13 3.52
C ARG A 128 24.81 7.25 3.60
N ARG A 129 25.14 8.34 4.31
CA ARG A 129 24.56 9.65 3.98
C ARG A 129 25.16 10.08 2.64
N GLN A 130 24.53 9.71 1.53
CA GLN A 130 24.75 10.41 0.27
C GLN A 130 23.69 11.50 0.18
N GLU A 131 24.18 12.74 0.15
CA GLU A 131 23.34 13.93 0.23
C GLU A 131 22.41 14.06 -0.98
N ALA A 132 21.16 14.43 -0.70
CA ALA A 132 20.10 14.68 -1.69
C ALA A 132 20.36 15.86 -2.65
N ASN A 133 21.51 16.54 -2.52
CA ASN A 133 21.83 17.80 -3.20
C ASN A 133 22.21 17.68 -4.69
N ARG A 134 22.10 16.50 -5.32
CA ARG A 134 22.46 16.34 -6.74
C ARG A 134 21.30 16.29 -7.73
N PHE A 135 20.04 16.36 -7.29
CA PHE A 135 18.90 16.08 -8.17
C PHE A 135 17.92 17.26 -8.34
N ASN A 136 18.41 18.37 -8.90
CA ASN A 136 17.57 19.44 -9.45
C ASN A 136 17.13 19.19 -10.90
N SER A 137 17.27 17.97 -11.43
CA SER A 137 17.11 17.69 -12.88
C SER A 137 15.82 16.98 -13.30
N PHE A 138 14.88 16.67 -12.40
CA PHE A 138 13.69 15.88 -12.75
C PHE A 138 12.39 16.34 -12.07
N THR A 139 12.24 17.64 -11.90
CA THR A 139 10.91 18.25 -12.04
C THR A 139 10.78 18.70 -13.49
N PRO A 140 9.83 18.17 -14.29
CA PRO A 140 9.47 18.85 -15.52
C PRO A 140 9.00 20.24 -15.10
N LYS A 141 9.71 21.27 -15.56
CA LYS A 141 9.17 22.63 -15.53
C LYS A 141 7.82 22.53 -16.25
N ALA A 142 6.74 22.91 -15.57
CA ALA A 142 5.49 23.19 -16.25
C ALA A 142 5.82 24.22 -17.34
N VAL A 143 5.77 23.78 -18.60
CA VAL A 143 5.82 24.70 -19.74
C VAL A 143 4.54 25.50 -19.65
N HIS A 144 4.72 26.81 -19.57
CA HIS A 144 3.66 27.78 -19.33
C HIS A 144 2.78 27.96 -20.55
#